data_AF-A0A6A3SEL5-F1
#
_entry.id   AF-A0A6A3SEL5-F1
#
_cell.length_a   1.000
_cell.length_b   1.000
_cell.length_c   1.000
_cell.angle_alpha   90.00
_cell.angle_beta   90.00
_cell.angle_gamma   90.00
#
_symmetry.space_group_name_H-M   'P 1'
#
loop_
_entity.id
_entity.type
_entity.pdbx_description
1 polymer ?
#
loop_
_entity_poly.entity_id
_entity_poly.type
_entity_poly.pdbx_seq_one_letter_code
_entity_poly.pdbx_strand_id
1 'polypeptide(L)'
;MLQGQYVYHSQVESEMADNLSFCLKEFKESNPAWVNIRVVVTDKDFNEKDVLADAFPDARQLIRQFHVIDYLRKQVFYLMMKAESATAYSAYRQEMLRSLGNDKKNAFFEYFEVNWETRKEEWVNYRRDNVPHLNNHTNNRIESGWGKIKQVVEREDPIDELIGTLIMLQEWSEEGYMKGFRSLGTRQMPIAEDAVDPELLTLAVQLSLHVYRLVREQYKFACSAEASYEVRIDGTRVELRVPSERD
;
A
#
# COMPACT_ATOMS: atom_id res chain seq x y z
N MET A 1 7.02 11.00 -1.72
CA MET A 1 5.98 10.03 -1.33
C MET A 1 5.01 9.91 -2.49
N LEU A 2 4.69 8.71 -2.97
CA LEU A 2 3.65 8.55 -3.99
C LEU A 2 2.31 8.97 -3.37
N GLN A 3 1.67 9.95 -3.98
CA GLN A 3 0.36 10.45 -3.54
C GLN A 3 -0.69 9.66 -4.31
N GLY A 4 -1.46 8.82 -3.61
CA GLY A 4 -2.57 8.10 -4.25
C GLY A 4 -3.70 9.05 -4.64
N GLN A 5 -4.40 8.74 -5.72
CA GLN A 5 -5.58 9.48 -6.19
C GLN A 5 -6.85 9.01 -5.46
N TYR A 6 -7.81 9.91 -5.25
CA TYR A 6 -9.16 9.53 -4.87
C TYR A 6 -9.88 8.97 -6.09
N VAL A 7 -10.45 7.76 -5.99
CA VAL A 7 -10.99 7.04 -7.16
C VAL A 7 -12.48 6.70 -7.04
N TYR A 8 -13.01 6.57 -5.81
CA TYR A 8 -14.41 6.19 -5.61
C TYR A 8 -14.87 6.46 -4.18
N HIS A 9 -16.15 6.80 -4.04
CA HIS A 9 -16.87 6.89 -2.77
C HIS A 9 -18.10 6.00 -2.84
N SER A 10 -18.51 5.43 -1.72
CA SER A 10 -19.83 4.82 -1.61
C SER A 10 -20.42 5.11 -0.24
N GLN A 11 -21.71 5.45 -0.22
CA GLN A 11 -22.51 5.48 0.99
C GLN A 11 -23.38 4.24 0.97
N VAL A 12 -23.33 3.46 2.05
CA VAL A 12 -24.12 2.24 2.22
C VAL A 12 -24.98 2.37 3.46
N GLU A 13 -26.21 1.86 3.39
CA GLU A 13 -27.12 1.82 4.54
C GLU A 13 -26.60 0.90 5.64
N SER A 14 -25.84 -0.14 5.27
CA SER A 14 -25.24 -1.09 6.20
C SER A 14 -24.02 -1.79 5.59
N GLU A 15 -23.15 -2.32 6.45
CA GLU A 15 -21.92 -3.06 6.10
C GLU A 15 -22.21 -4.52 5.70
N MET A 16 -23.41 -4.83 5.21
CA MET A 16 -23.76 -6.16 4.72
C MET A 16 -23.02 -6.50 3.42
N ALA A 17 -22.71 -7.79 3.23
CA ALA A 17 -21.97 -8.30 2.08
C ALA A 17 -22.60 -7.93 0.73
N ASP A 18 -23.93 -7.92 0.64
CA ASP A 18 -24.66 -7.56 -0.59
C ASP A 18 -24.46 -6.09 -0.95
N ASN A 19 -24.49 -5.19 0.03
CA ASN A 19 -24.25 -3.76 -0.17
C ASN A 19 -22.81 -3.52 -0.64
N LEU A 20 -21.84 -4.17 0.00
CA LEU A 20 -20.44 -4.04 -0.40
C LEU A 20 -20.21 -4.58 -1.82
N SER A 21 -20.82 -5.73 -2.15
CA SER A 21 -20.75 -6.33 -3.48
C SER A 21 -21.31 -5.39 -4.55
N PHE A 22 -22.42 -4.72 -4.24
CA PHE A 22 -23.02 -3.71 -5.12
C PHE A 22 -22.07 -2.53 -5.35
N CYS A 23 -21.49 -1.96 -4.29
CA CYS A 23 -20.53 -0.86 -4.41
C CYS A 23 -19.29 -1.23 -5.23
N LEU A 24 -18.78 -2.46 -5.06
CA LEU A 24 -17.64 -2.95 -5.83
C LEU A 24 -17.98 -3.15 -7.31
N LYS A 25 -19.23 -3.53 -7.62
CA LYS A 25 -19.70 -3.61 -9.00
C LYS A 25 -19.69 -2.23 -9.66
N GLU A 26 -20.29 -1.22 -9.02
CA GLU A 26 -20.30 0.15 -9.56
C GLU A 26 -18.88 0.74 -9.68
N PHE A 27 -18.03 0.46 -8.69
CA PHE A 27 -16.61 0.82 -8.76
C PHE A 27 -15.94 0.27 -10.01
N LYS A 28 -16.14 -1.01 -10.33
CA LYS A 28 -15.55 -1.66 -11.50
C LYS A 28 -16.09 -1.11 -12.81
N GLU A 29 -17.38 -0.83 -12.88
CA GLU A 29 -18.02 -0.20 -14.05
C GLU A 29 -17.44 1.19 -14.32
N SER A 30 -17.18 1.96 -13.25
CA SER A 30 -16.62 3.32 -13.33
C SER A 30 -15.10 3.36 -13.52
N ASN A 31 -14.38 2.28 -13.16
CA ASN A 31 -12.92 2.24 -13.14
C ASN A 31 -12.36 1.02 -13.88
N PRO A 32 -12.37 0.97 -15.23
CA PRO A 32 -11.92 -0.21 -15.99
C PRO A 32 -10.48 -0.67 -15.70
N ALA A 33 -9.63 0.22 -15.20
CA ALA A 33 -8.28 -0.11 -14.74
C ALA A 33 -8.23 -0.98 -13.47
N TRP A 34 -9.38 -1.32 -12.86
CA TRP A 34 -9.47 -2.18 -11.68
C TRP A 34 -8.77 -3.54 -11.87
N VAL A 35 -8.67 -4.04 -13.11
CA VAL A 35 -7.94 -5.26 -13.47
C VAL A 35 -6.44 -5.20 -13.12
N ASN A 36 -5.90 -4.00 -12.91
CA ASN A 36 -4.51 -3.76 -12.51
C ASN A 36 -4.33 -3.69 -11.00
N ILE A 37 -5.40 -3.82 -10.20
CA ILE A 37 -5.29 -3.88 -8.75
C ILE A 37 -4.51 -5.15 -8.38
N ARG A 38 -3.46 -4.97 -7.57
CA ARG A 38 -2.61 -6.07 -7.07
C ARG A 38 -2.62 -6.18 -5.55
N VAL A 39 -3.05 -5.13 -4.86
CA VAL A 39 -3.11 -5.06 -3.41
C VAL A 39 -4.39 -4.34 -3.00
N VAL A 40 -5.13 -4.93 -2.07
CA VAL A 40 -6.26 -4.31 -1.39
C VAL A 40 -5.89 -4.20 0.09
N VAL A 41 -6.03 -3.01 0.66
CA VAL A 41 -5.71 -2.76 2.08
C VAL A 41 -6.99 -2.37 2.80
N THR A 42 -7.44 -3.19 3.75
CA THR A 42 -8.73 -3.00 4.45
C THR A 42 -8.55 -2.76 5.93
N ASP A 43 -9.63 -2.37 6.61
CA ASP A 43 -9.70 -2.54 8.06
C ASP A 43 -9.61 -4.03 8.45
N LYS A 44 -9.57 -4.27 9.76
CA LYS A 44 -9.70 -5.57 10.38
C LYS A 44 -11.05 -6.23 10.05
N ASP A 45 -12.13 -5.48 9.77
CA ASP A 45 -13.45 -6.10 9.63
C ASP A 45 -13.42 -7.26 8.63
N PHE A 46 -13.69 -8.45 9.16
CA PHE A 46 -13.51 -9.70 8.46
C PHE A 46 -14.70 -10.02 7.55
N ASN A 47 -15.83 -9.35 7.75
CA ASN A 47 -17.04 -9.54 6.93
C ASN A 47 -16.84 -9.06 5.49
N GLU A 48 -15.96 -8.07 5.29
CA GLU A 48 -15.68 -7.48 3.98
C GLU A 48 -14.69 -8.32 3.15
N LYS A 49 -13.93 -9.21 3.78
CA LYS A 49 -12.80 -9.88 3.13
C LYS A 49 -13.18 -10.90 2.09
N ASP A 50 -14.23 -11.67 2.36
CA ASP A 50 -14.69 -12.69 1.41
C ASP A 50 -15.25 -12.00 0.17
N VAL A 51 -16.02 -10.93 0.35
CA VAL A 51 -16.53 -10.08 -0.74
C VAL A 51 -15.39 -9.49 -1.57
N LEU A 52 -14.32 -9.00 -0.92
CA LEU A 52 -13.15 -8.45 -1.61
C LEU A 52 -12.28 -9.52 -2.29
N ALA A 53 -12.21 -10.73 -1.74
CA ALA A 53 -11.54 -11.87 -2.37
C ALA A 53 -12.25 -12.26 -3.67
N ASP A 54 -13.58 -12.33 -3.62
CA ASP A 54 -14.41 -12.63 -4.79
C ASP A 54 -14.34 -11.52 -5.83
N ALA A 55 -14.31 -10.26 -5.40
CA ALA A 55 -14.22 -9.12 -6.30
C ALA A 55 -12.81 -8.97 -6.91
N PHE A 56 -11.74 -9.25 -6.18
CA PHE A 56 -10.36 -9.04 -6.63
C PHE A 56 -9.50 -10.28 -6.36
N PRO A 57 -9.75 -11.41 -7.06
CA PRO A 57 -9.08 -12.68 -6.78
C PRO A 57 -7.56 -12.63 -6.99
N ASP A 58 -7.10 -11.79 -7.92
CA ASP A 58 -5.67 -11.60 -8.23
C ASP A 58 -4.98 -10.59 -7.29
N ALA A 59 -5.73 -9.95 -6.38
CA ALA A 59 -5.19 -8.95 -5.48
C ALA A 59 -4.88 -9.53 -4.10
N ARG A 60 -3.69 -9.20 -3.59
CA ARG A 60 -3.32 -9.54 -2.21
C ARG A 60 -4.09 -8.66 -1.23
N GLN A 61 -4.84 -9.27 -0.33
CA GLN A 61 -5.45 -8.57 0.81
C GLN A 61 -4.44 -8.34 1.92
N LEU A 62 -4.40 -7.12 2.45
CA LEU A 62 -3.57 -6.71 3.58
C LEU A 62 -4.42 -6.00 4.62
N ILE A 63 -4.09 -6.19 5.90
CA ILE A 63 -4.72 -5.45 7.00
C ILE A 63 -3.92 -4.16 7.23
N ARG A 64 -4.63 -3.05 7.43
CA ARG A 64 -4.03 -1.78 7.85
C ARG A 64 -3.24 -1.94 9.16
N GLN A 65 -1.98 -1.50 9.16
CA GLN A 65 -1.12 -1.57 10.36
C GLN A 65 -1.67 -0.75 11.52
N PHE A 66 -2.36 0.36 11.24
CA PHE A 66 -2.94 1.22 12.28
C PHE A 66 -3.91 0.44 13.18
N HIS A 67 -4.85 -0.30 12.59
CA HIS A 67 -5.83 -1.10 13.34
C HIS A 67 -5.20 -2.28 14.08
N VAL A 68 -4.14 -2.85 13.53
CA VAL A 68 -3.35 -3.86 14.24
C VAL A 68 -2.75 -3.27 15.52
N ILE A 69 -2.19 -2.06 15.44
CA ILE A 69 -1.60 -1.38 16.59
C ILE A 69 -2.67 -0.96 17.60
N ASP A 70 -3.76 -0.32 17.15
CA ASP A 70 -4.79 0.22 18.04
C ASP A 70 -5.60 -0.87 18.72
N TYR A 71 -5.92 -1.96 18.01
CA TYR A 71 -6.62 -3.10 18.59
C TYR A 71 -5.76 -3.85 19.60
N LEU A 72 -4.44 -3.94 19.35
CA LEU A 72 -3.58 -4.83 20.13
C LEU A 72 -2.83 -4.14 21.28
N ARG A 73 -2.76 -2.79 21.32
CA ARG A 73 -2.36 -1.86 22.43
C ARG A 73 -1.42 -2.36 23.55
N LYS A 74 -0.58 -3.36 23.27
CA LYS A 74 0.49 -3.90 24.11
C LYS A 74 1.77 -3.88 23.27
N GLN A 75 2.87 -3.42 23.87
CA GLN A 75 4.16 -3.24 23.20
C GLN A 75 4.60 -4.47 22.39
N VAL A 76 4.30 -5.68 22.88
CA VAL A 76 4.69 -6.94 22.23
C VAL A 76 4.06 -7.11 20.84
N PHE A 77 2.83 -6.63 20.62
CA PHE A 77 2.16 -6.77 19.32
C PHE A 77 2.69 -5.83 18.26
N TYR A 78 3.07 -4.61 18.66
CA TYR A 78 3.78 -3.71 17.77
C TYR A 78 5.08 -4.36 17.27
N LEU A 79 5.82 -5.00 18.16
CA LEU A 79 7.04 -5.72 17.83
C LEU A 79 6.77 -6.93 16.92
N MET A 80 5.71 -7.71 17.19
CA MET A 80 5.27 -8.80 16.30
C MET A 80 4.96 -8.31 14.89
N MET A 81 4.20 -7.21 14.77
CA MET A 81 3.85 -6.61 13.48
C MET A 81 5.10 -6.11 12.74
N LYS A 82 6.05 -5.49 13.45
CA LYS A 82 7.32 -4.99 12.91
C LYS A 82 8.38 -6.06 12.70
N ALA A 83 8.11 -7.33 13.00
CA ALA A 83 9.08 -8.39 12.84
C ALA A 83 9.58 -8.46 11.38
N GLU A 84 10.91 -8.47 11.22
CA GLU A 84 11.60 -8.57 9.93
C GLU A 84 11.98 -10.02 9.58
N SER A 85 11.66 -10.97 10.46
CA SER A 85 11.92 -12.40 10.23
C SER A 85 10.96 -13.29 11.02
N ALA A 86 10.85 -14.55 10.57
CA ALA A 86 10.07 -15.57 11.27
C ALA A 86 10.61 -15.88 12.68
N THR A 87 11.92 -15.76 12.88
CA THR A 87 12.55 -15.97 14.20
C THR A 87 12.21 -14.85 15.16
N ALA A 88 12.30 -13.59 14.72
CA ALA A 88 11.90 -12.43 15.51
C ALA A 88 10.41 -12.49 15.89
N TYR A 89 9.54 -12.81 14.91
CA TYR A 89 8.10 -12.98 15.15
C TYR A 89 7.83 -14.04 16.21
N SER A 90 8.48 -15.21 16.09
CA SER A 90 8.29 -16.33 17.03
C SER A 90 8.73 -15.96 18.45
N ALA A 91 9.83 -15.21 18.59
CA ALA A 91 10.30 -14.72 19.88
C ALA A 91 9.29 -13.75 20.51
N TYR A 92 8.75 -12.78 19.76
CA TYR A 92 7.74 -11.86 20.26
C TYR A 92 6.41 -12.57 20.60
N ARG A 93 6.00 -13.56 19.81
CA ARG A 93 4.82 -14.39 20.13
C ARG A 93 5.01 -15.16 21.43
N GLN A 94 6.21 -15.70 21.67
CA GLN A 94 6.53 -16.40 22.92
C GLN A 94 6.51 -15.43 24.11
N GLU A 95 7.04 -14.22 23.95
CA GLU A 95 7.01 -13.19 24.97
C GLU A 95 5.58 -12.73 25.29
N MET A 96 4.72 -12.66 24.27
CA MET A 96 3.30 -12.37 24.44
C MET A 96 2.63 -13.46 25.27
N LEU A 97 2.85 -14.74 24.96
CA LEU A 97 2.32 -15.85 25.74
C LEU A 97 2.87 -15.85 27.18
N ARG A 98 4.15 -15.51 27.37
CA ARG A 98 4.76 -15.33 28.70
C ARG A 98 4.08 -14.24 29.51
N SER A 99 3.76 -13.11 28.88
CA SER A 99 3.02 -12.00 29.52
C SER A 99 1.59 -12.37 29.93
N LEU A 100 1.02 -13.40 29.29
CA LEU A 100 -0.29 -13.98 29.64
C LEU A 100 -0.17 -15.13 30.66
N GLY A 101 0.99 -15.29 31.31
CA GLY A 101 1.21 -16.36 32.29
C GLY A 101 1.44 -17.73 31.68
N ASN A 102 1.84 -17.79 30.41
CA ASN A 102 1.94 -19.01 29.61
C ASN A 102 0.63 -19.78 29.46
N ASP A 103 -0.51 -19.12 29.69
CA ASP A 103 -1.82 -19.72 29.59
C ASP A 103 -2.34 -19.69 28.14
N LYS A 104 -2.30 -20.86 27.49
CA LYS A 104 -2.84 -21.03 26.14
C LYS A 104 -4.37 -21.02 26.09
N LYS A 105 -5.05 -21.15 27.23
CA LYS A 105 -6.52 -21.05 27.35
C LYS A 105 -6.98 -19.64 27.69
N ASN A 106 -6.05 -18.69 27.75
CA ASN A 106 -6.40 -17.30 27.94
C ASN A 106 -7.29 -16.86 26.76
N ALA A 107 -8.46 -16.29 27.05
CA ALA A 107 -9.44 -15.90 26.04
C ALA A 107 -8.85 -15.01 24.94
N PHE A 108 -7.88 -14.15 25.29
CA PHE A 108 -7.21 -13.30 24.31
C PHE A 108 -6.21 -14.10 23.44
N PHE A 109 -5.51 -15.09 24.00
CA PHE A 109 -4.62 -15.95 23.22
C PHE A 109 -5.41 -16.84 22.24
N GLU A 110 -6.52 -17.43 22.68
CA GLU A 110 -7.41 -18.20 21.79
C GLU A 110 -7.97 -17.32 20.67
N TYR A 111 -8.41 -16.11 21.01
CA TYR A 111 -8.84 -15.12 20.03
C TYR A 111 -7.72 -14.78 19.03
N PHE A 112 -6.50 -14.56 19.53
CA PHE A 112 -5.33 -14.25 18.71
C PHE A 112 -5.00 -15.37 17.72
N GLU A 113 -4.99 -16.63 18.16
CA GLU A 113 -4.68 -17.77 17.30
C GLU A 113 -5.68 -17.89 16.15
N VAL A 114 -6.97 -17.70 16.42
CA VAL A 114 -8.02 -17.84 15.40
C VAL A 114 -8.03 -16.65 14.42
N ASN A 115 -7.87 -15.42 14.92
CA ASN A 115 -8.15 -14.21 14.13
C ASN A 115 -6.90 -13.52 13.56
N TRP A 116 -5.75 -13.65 14.22
CA TRP A 116 -4.53 -12.93 13.88
C TRP A 116 -3.43 -13.86 13.38
N GLU A 117 -3.18 -14.99 14.04
CA GLU A 117 -2.13 -15.94 13.61
C GLU A 117 -2.45 -16.56 12.25
N THR A 118 -3.72 -16.94 12.01
CA THR A 118 -4.20 -17.47 10.72
C THR A 118 -3.97 -16.51 9.56
N ARG A 119 -3.94 -15.20 9.83
CA ARG A 119 -3.84 -14.12 8.84
C ARG A 119 -2.55 -13.31 8.97
N LYS A 120 -1.50 -13.87 9.60
CA LYS A 120 -0.23 -13.16 9.83
C LYS A 120 0.44 -12.62 8.57
N GLU A 121 0.19 -13.25 7.43
CA GLU A 121 0.73 -12.82 6.16
C GLU A 121 0.16 -11.47 5.67
N GLU A 122 -0.95 -11.03 6.25
CA GLU A 122 -1.64 -9.79 5.87
C GLU A 122 -1.23 -8.59 6.71
N TRP A 123 -0.65 -8.80 7.90
CA TRP A 123 -0.34 -7.73 8.85
C TRP A 123 1.12 -7.68 9.33
N VAL A 124 1.89 -8.78 9.25
CA VAL A 124 3.30 -8.81 9.68
C VAL A 124 4.24 -8.39 8.55
N ASN A 125 5.16 -7.45 8.84
CA ASN A 125 6.08 -6.85 7.86
C ASN A 125 6.79 -7.87 6.96
N TYR A 126 7.56 -8.80 7.54
CA TYR A 126 8.38 -9.73 6.75
C TYR A 126 7.59 -10.68 5.82
N ARG A 127 6.28 -10.77 6.00
CA ARG A 127 5.38 -11.53 5.12
C ARG A 127 4.68 -10.67 4.07
N ARG A 128 4.56 -9.37 4.33
CA ARG A 128 3.93 -8.38 3.45
C ARG A 128 4.87 -7.86 2.37
N ASP A 129 6.17 -7.85 2.64
CA ASP A 129 7.19 -7.23 1.78
C ASP A 129 7.35 -7.92 0.41
N ASN A 130 6.74 -9.10 0.22
CA ASN A 130 6.70 -9.80 -1.06
C ASN A 130 5.73 -9.18 -2.08
N VAL A 131 5.00 -8.12 -1.72
CA VAL A 131 4.10 -7.42 -2.64
C VAL A 131 4.35 -5.91 -2.58
N PRO A 132 4.55 -5.24 -3.73
CA PRO A 132 4.80 -3.80 -3.77
C PRO A 132 3.56 -3.02 -3.31
N HIS A 133 3.52 -2.67 -2.02
CA HIS A 133 2.47 -1.84 -1.43
C HIS A 133 2.89 -0.36 -1.34
N LEU A 134 3.95 0.06 -2.06
CA LEU A 134 4.42 1.45 -2.20
C LEU A 134 4.67 2.17 -0.86
N ASN A 135 5.16 1.44 0.14
CA ASN A 135 5.32 1.92 1.53
C ASN A 135 4.03 2.48 2.16
N ASN A 136 2.85 2.09 1.63
CA ASN A 136 1.55 2.37 2.23
C ASN A 136 1.31 1.45 3.44
N HIS A 137 2.12 1.64 4.48
CA HIS A 137 2.02 0.91 5.73
C HIS A 137 0.89 1.43 6.61
N THR A 138 0.57 2.73 6.49
CA THR A 138 -0.45 3.41 7.29
C THR A 138 -1.39 4.19 6.38
N ASN A 139 -2.67 4.10 6.67
CA ASN A 139 -3.72 4.88 6.03
C ASN A 139 -4.00 6.18 6.81
N ASN A 140 -3.04 6.70 7.58
CA ASN A 140 -3.18 7.95 8.34
C ASN A 140 -3.77 9.07 7.47
N ARG A 141 -3.51 9.05 6.16
CA ARG A 141 -4.12 9.96 5.18
C ARG A 141 -5.65 9.79 5.06
N ILE A 142 -6.13 8.56 4.93
CA ILE A 142 -7.57 8.24 4.84
C ILE A 142 -8.24 8.52 6.19
N GLU A 143 -7.63 8.07 7.30
CA GLU A 143 -8.14 8.29 8.66
C GLU A 143 -8.15 9.76 9.09
N SER A 144 -7.11 10.54 8.75
CA SER A 144 -7.12 11.99 9.01
C SER A 144 -8.14 12.71 8.13
N GLY A 145 -8.40 12.22 6.92
CA GLY A 145 -9.53 12.65 6.10
C GLY A 145 -10.84 12.45 6.85
N TRP A 146 -11.16 11.20 7.20
CA TRP A 146 -12.37 10.84 7.97
C TRP A 146 -12.50 11.60 9.29
N GLY A 147 -11.39 11.80 10.00
CA GLY A 147 -11.37 12.56 11.25
C GLY A 147 -11.81 14.01 11.07
N LYS A 148 -11.45 14.65 9.94
CA LYS A 148 -11.92 15.99 9.60
C LYS A 148 -13.39 16.01 9.21
N ILE A 149 -13.87 14.99 8.47
CA ILE A 149 -15.29 14.87 8.11
C ILE A 149 -16.14 14.78 9.37
N LYS A 150 -15.74 13.94 10.33
CA LYS A 150 -16.43 13.78 11.61
C LYS A 150 -16.43 15.04 12.50
N GLN A 151 -15.61 16.05 12.18
CA GLN A 151 -15.63 17.34 12.89
C GLN A 151 -16.63 18.33 12.30
N VAL A 152 -17.06 18.11 11.05
CA VAL A 152 -17.95 19.02 10.32
C VAL A 152 -19.33 18.43 10.04
N VAL A 153 -19.49 17.12 10.25
CA VAL A 153 -20.75 16.39 10.11
C VAL A 153 -21.18 15.86 11.48
N GLU A 154 -22.40 16.19 11.87
CA GLU A 154 -23.10 15.62 13.03
C GLU A 154 -24.07 14.50 12.61
N ARG A 155 -24.50 13.68 13.58
CA ARG A 155 -25.39 12.55 13.28
C ARG A 155 -26.79 13.02 12.90
N GLU A 156 -27.14 14.21 13.35
CA GLU A 156 -28.43 14.86 13.18
C GLU A 156 -28.55 15.64 11.85
N ASP A 157 -27.43 15.82 11.13
CA ASP A 157 -27.42 16.51 9.85
C ASP A 157 -28.28 15.78 8.81
N PRO A 158 -29.05 16.52 7.99
CA PRO A 158 -29.84 15.92 6.95
C PRO A 158 -28.93 15.38 5.82
N ILE A 159 -29.41 14.35 5.12
CA ILE A 159 -28.62 13.61 4.13
C ILE A 159 -28.07 14.51 3.01
N ASP A 160 -28.81 15.54 2.61
CA ASP A 160 -28.38 16.50 1.59
C ASP A 160 -27.19 17.35 2.04
N GLU A 161 -27.14 17.78 3.30
CA GLU A 161 -25.98 18.48 3.87
C GLU A 161 -24.75 17.56 3.98
N LEU A 162 -24.96 16.29 4.36
CA LEU A 162 -23.91 15.28 4.37
C LEU A 162 -23.34 15.04 2.96
N ILE A 163 -24.20 14.85 1.97
CA ILE A 163 -23.80 14.66 0.56
C ILE A 163 -23.05 15.90 0.06
N GLY A 164 -23.56 17.10 0.33
CA GLY A 164 -22.91 18.35 -0.04
C GLY A 164 -21.49 18.45 0.54
N THR A 165 -21.35 18.15 1.84
CA THR A 165 -20.04 18.15 2.53
C THR A 165 -19.07 17.13 1.92
N LEU A 166 -19.56 15.92 1.61
CA LEU A 166 -18.73 14.87 1.02
C LEU A 166 -18.27 15.21 -0.40
N ILE A 167 -19.14 15.79 -1.23
CA ILE A 167 -18.78 16.28 -2.57
C ILE A 167 -17.71 17.37 -2.46
N MET A 168 -17.90 18.36 -1.60
CA MET A 168 -16.91 19.43 -1.39
C MET A 168 -15.55 18.88 -0.97
N LEU A 169 -15.52 17.91 -0.04
CA LEU A 169 -14.29 17.29 0.42
C LEU A 169 -13.59 16.46 -0.68
N GLN A 170 -14.37 15.77 -1.51
CA GLN A 170 -13.86 15.07 -2.68
C GLN A 170 -13.23 16.06 -3.67
N GLU A 171 -13.95 17.13 -4.04
CA GLU A 171 -13.46 18.17 -4.95
C GLU A 171 -12.15 18.78 -4.43
N TRP A 172 -12.08 19.15 -3.15
CA TRP A 172 -10.85 19.67 -2.54
C TRP A 172 -9.69 18.69 -2.57
N SER A 173 -9.96 17.40 -2.35
CA SER A 173 -8.94 16.34 -2.42
C SER A 173 -8.44 16.15 -3.85
N GLU A 174 -9.33 16.15 -4.84
CA GLU A 174 -9.00 16.05 -6.26
C GLU A 174 -8.24 17.28 -6.75
N GLU A 175 -8.68 18.49 -6.40
CA GLU A 175 -7.97 19.73 -6.70
C GLU A 175 -6.58 19.75 -6.07
N GLY A 176 -6.45 19.31 -4.81
CA GLY A 176 -5.16 19.18 -4.13
C GLY A 176 -4.24 18.18 -4.83
N TYR A 177 -4.77 17.03 -5.24
CA TYR A 177 -4.04 16.04 -6.03
C TYR A 177 -3.61 16.59 -7.39
N MET A 178 -4.54 17.19 -8.14
CA MET A 178 -4.28 17.77 -9.45
C MET A 178 -3.30 18.94 -9.36
N LYS A 179 -3.37 19.74 -8.30
CA LYS A 179 -2.40 20.80 -8.02
C LYS A 179 -1.02 20.21 -7.73
N GLY A 180 -0.90 19.15 -6.94
CA GLY A 180 0.38 18.47 -6.72
C GLY A 180 0.93 17.82 -7.99
N PHE A 181 0.05 17.19 -8.78
CA PHE A 181 0.39 16.57 -10.06
C PHE A 181 0.83 17.60 -11.10
N ARG A 182 0.10 18.72 -11.21
CA ARG A 182 0.35 19.80 -12.19
C ARG A 182 1.32 20.86 -11.70
N SER A 183 1.63 20.94 -10.41
CA SER A 183 2.57 21.94 -9.88
C SER A 183 3.91 21.76 -10.56
N LEU A 184 4.28 22.76 -11.36
CA LEU A 184 5.60 22.87 -11.97
C LEU A 184 6.61 23.00 -10.83
N GLY A 185 7.22 21.86 -10.51
CA GLY A 185 8.06 21.59 -9.33
C GLY A 185 8.36 20.10 -9.16
N THR A 186 7.59 19.23 -9.83
CA THR A 186 7.89 17.79 -10.00
C THR A 186 8.69 17.46 -11.25
N ARG A 187 8.83 18.39 -12.22
CA ARG A 187 9.89 18.33 -13.24
C ARG A 187 11.19 18.66 -12.52
N GLN A 188 11.79 17.65 -11.91
CA GLN A 188 13.07 17.84 -11.28
C GLN A 188 14.12 17.93 -12.39
N MET A 189 14.93 18.99 -12.32
CA MET A 189 16.20 18.97 -13.01
C MET A 189 16.92 17.71 -12.55
N PRO A 190 17.58 16.95 -13.45
CA PRO A 190 18.47 15.88 -13.02
C PRO A 190 19.43 16.42 -11.96
N ILE A 191 19.93 15.54 -11.10
CA ILE A 191 21.03 15.89 -10.19
C ILE A 191 22.11 16.54 -11.08
N ALA A 192 22.70 17.66 -10.65
CA ALA A 192 23.55 18.47 -11.53
C ALA A 192 24.66 17.66 -12.22
N GLU A 193 25.17 16.64 -11.55
CA GLU A 193 26.13 15.65 -12.06
C GLU A 193 25.62 14.81 -13.24
N ASP A 194 24.30 14.56 -13.30
CA ASP A 194 23.64 13.72 -14.30
C ASP A 194 23.03 14.54 -15.44
N ALA A 195 23.01 15.88 -15.33
CA ALA A 195 22.49 16.77 -16.35
C ALA A 195 23.28 16.71 -17.67
N VAL A 196 24.49 16.15 -17.63
CA VAL A 196 25.35 15.90 -18.78
C VAL A 196 24.98 14.63 -19.53
N ASP A 197 24.21 13.72 -18.92
CA ASP A 197 23.80 12.45 -19.51
C ASP A 197 22.38 12.57 -20.10
N PRO A 198 22.22 12.46 -21.44
CA PRO A 198 20.92 12.62 -22.10
C PRO A 198 19.87 11.58 -21.71
N GLU A 199 20.28 10.35 -21.37
CA GLU A 199 19.36 9.27 -20.98
C GLU A 199 18.86 9.50 -19.55
N LEU A 200 19.75 9.84 -18.62
CA LEU A 200 19.37 10.22 -17.27
C LEU A 200 18.53 11.50 -17.24
N LEU A 201 18.81 12.47 -18.11
CA LEU A 201 17.99 13.68 -18.27
C LEU A 201 16.57 13.33 -18.74
N THR A 202 16.44 12.42 -19.69
CA THR A 202 15.13 11.95 -20.19
C THR A 202 14.36 11.23 -19.10
N LEU A 203 15.02 10.34 -18.35
CA LEU A 203 14.43 9.62 -17.22
C LEU A 203 14.03 10.56 -16.08
N ALA A 204 14.82 11.59 -15.77
CA ALA A 204 14.50 12.59 -14.75
C ALA A 204 13.23 13.38 -15.08
N VAL A 205 12.93 13.58 -16.37
CA VAL A 205 11.71 14.26 -16.83
C VAL A 205 10.49 13.35 -16.78
N GLN A 206 10.67 12.05 -16.96
CA GLN A 206 9.57 11.07 -17.07
C GLN A 206 9.22 10.39 -15.73
N LEU A 207 10.16 10.32 -14.79
CA LEU A 207 10.02 9.57 -13.55
C LEU A 207 9.89 10.49 -12.33
N SER A 208 9.23 10.00 -11.28
CA SER A 208 9.33 10.66 -9.96
C SER A 208 10.75 10.55 -9.42
N LEU A 209 11.19 11.51 -8.59
CA LEU A 209 12.53 11.51 -7.96
C LEU A 209 12.88 10.17 -7.27
N HIS A 210 11.91 9.54 -6.63
CA HIS A 210 12.15 8.27 -5.95
C HIS A 210 12.49 7.15 -6.94
N VAL A 211 11.69 7.02 -8.01
CA VAL A 211 11.93 6.02 -9.06
C VAL A 211 13.20 6.36 -9.85
N TYR A 212 13.41 7.65 -10.14
CA TYR A 212 14.64 8.15 -10.78
C TYR A 212 15.88 7.75 -9.98
N ARG A 213 15.90 7.92 -8.65
CA ARG A 213 17.03 7.50 -7.81
C ARG A 213 17.30 6.00 -7.91
N LEU A 214 16.26 5.16 -7.92
CA LEU A 214 16.43 3.71 -8.04
C LEU A 214 17.01 3.32 -9.40
N VAL A 215 16.49 3.89 -10.49
CA VAL A 215 16.94 3.60 -11.85
C VAL A 215 18.33 4.16 -12.12
N ARG A 216 18.62 5.36 -11.62
CA ARG A 216 19.93 6.03 -11.76
C ARG A 216 21.07 5.17 -11.24
N GLU A 217 20.95 4.60 -10.03
CA GLU A 217 22.03 3.80 -9.45
C GLU A 217 22.32 2.55 -10.30
N GLN A 218 21.29 1.91 -10.84
CA GLN A 218 21.43 0.77 -11.75
C GLN A 218 22.05 1.17 -13.09
N TYR A 219 21.64 2.31 -13.65
CA TYR A 219 22.21 2.85 -14.88
C TYR A 219 23.70 3.19 -14.71
N LYS A 220 24.08 3.85 -13.61
CA LYS A 220 25.48 4.17 -13.31
C LYS A 220 26.35 2.92 -13.13
N PHE A 221 25.82 1.91 -12.46
CA PHE A 221 26.49 0.62 -12.34
C PHE A 221 26.66 -0.03 -13.71
N ALA A 222 25.61 -0.06 -14.54
CA ALA A 222 25.65 -0.64 -15.87
C ALA A 222 26.71 0.04 -16.78
N CYS A 223 26.83 1.37 -16.70
CA CYS A 223 27.85 2.13 -17.44
C CYS A 223 29.25 2.11 -16.81
N SER A 224 29.44 1.48 -15.65
CA SER A 224 30.73 1.42 -14.97
C SER A 224 31.64 0.36 -15.58
N ALA A 225 32.95 0.49 -15.36
CA ALA A 225 33.93 -0.53 -15.75
C ALA A 225 33.82 -1.83 -14.94
N GLU A 226 33.01 -1.85 -13.87
CA GLU A 226 32.80 -3.00 -12.99
C GLU A 226 31.68 -3.91 -13.50
N ALA A 227 30.84 -3.43 -14.42
CA ALA A 227 29.76 -4.22 -15.00
C ALA A 227 30.28 -5.12 -16.14
N SER A 228 29.96 -6.40 -16.04
CA SER A 228 30.34 -7.42 -17.01
C SER A 228 29.08 -8.03 -17.64
N TYR A 229 28.67 -7.47 -18.78
CA TYR A 229 27.55 -7.98 -19.57
C TYR A 229 27.73 -7.70 -21.08
N GLU A 230 27.19 -8.60 -21.91
CA GLU A 230 27.05 -8.43 -23.35
C GLU A 230 25.59 -8.06 -23.67
N VAL A 231 25.42 -7.05 -24.52
CA VAL A 231 24.12 -6.64 -25.03
C VAL A 231 23.90 -7.24 -26.42
N ARG A 232 22.88 -8.07 -26.58
CA ARG A 232 22.42 -8.56 -27.89
C ARG A 232 21.11 -7.88 -28.26
N ILE A 233 21.09 -7.24 -29.42
CA ILE A 233 19.90 -6.57 -29.95
C ILE A 233 19.39 -7.40 -31.13
N ASP A 234 18.20 -7.98 -31.00
CA ASP A 234 17.52 -8.73 -32.05
C ASP A 234 16.16 -8.08 -32.36
N GLY A 235 16.15 -7.23 -33.40
CA GLY A 235 14.99 -6.43 -33.78
C GLY A 235 14.51 -5.53 -32.62
N THR A 236 13.32 -5.81 -32.08
CA THR A 236 12.72 -5.08 -30.95
C THR A 236 13.08 -5.65 -29.57
N ARG A 237 13.89 -6.70 -29.50
CA ARG A 237 14.24 -7.39 -28.26
C ARG A 237 15.70 -7.16 -27.91
N VAL A 238 15.96 -6.71 -26.69
CA VAL A 238 17.31 -6.55 -26.12
C VAL A 238 17.53 -7.61 -25.06
N GLU A 239 18.60 -8.40 -25.18
CA GLU A 239 19.02 -9.40 -24.20
C GLU A 239 20.34 -8.99 -23.55
N LEU A 240 20.39 -9.02 -22.22
CA LEU A 240 21.61 -8.87 -21.43
C LEU A 240 22.14 -10.25 -21.05
N ARG A 241 23.40 -10.55 -21.36
CA ARG A 241 24.06 -11.82 -21.00
C ARG A 241 25.30 -11.55 -20.18
N VAL A 242 25.51 -12.27 -19.09
CA VAL A 242 26.80 -12.27 -18.40
C VAL A 242 27.81 -13.01 -19.29
N PRO A 243 29.01 -12.48 -19.55
CA PRO A 243 30.02 -13.19 -20.32
C PRO A 243 30.34 -14.48 -19.59
N SER A 244 30.22 -15.61 -20.28
CA SER A 244 30.64 -16.90 -19.72
C SER A 244 32.10 -16.81 -19.30
N GLU A 245 32.42 -17.18 -18.07
CA GLU A 245 33.79 -17.44 -17.62
C GLU A 245 34.45 -18.32 -18.69
N ARG A 246 35.41 -17.77 -19.43
CA ARG A 246 36.22 -18.57 -20.34
C ARG A 246 37.22 -19.32 -19.47
N ASP A 247 37.24 -20.64 -19.65
CA ASP A 247 38.32 -21.55 -19.26
C ASP A 247 39.71 -21.00 -19.66
#